data_AF-A0A353C2L9-F1
#
_entry.id   AF-A0A353C2L9-F1
#
_cell.length_a   1.000
_cell.length_b   1.000
_cell.length_c   1.000
_cell.angle_alpha   90.00
_cell.angle_beta   90.00
_cell.angle_gamma   90.00
#
_symmetry.space_group_name_H-M   'P 1'
#
loop_
_entity.id
_entity.type
_entity.pdbx_description
1 polymer ?
#
loop_
_entity_poly.entity_id
_entity_poly.type
_entity_poly.pdbx_seq_one_letter_code
_entity_poly.pdbx_strand_id
1 'polypeptide(L)'
;MPFKKVAIFFIIIGLEKSQNIIALMDNSEIKAVIPEIQSLTVLSQEIQESVWADFKELGYEAKMKASETLMIIRFLLSGSQ
;
A
#
# COMPACT_ATOMS: atom_id res chain seq x y z
N MET A 1 -5.58 -4.31 -10.48
CA MET A 1 -5.87 -4.27 -9.02
C MET A 1 -4.75 -3.68 -8.15
N PRO A 2 -3.86 -2.79 -8.63
CA PRO A 2 -2.71 -2.37 -7.82
C PRO A 2 -3.14 -1.44 -6.66
N PHE A 3 -4.14 -0.56 -6.86
CA PHE A 3 -4.68 0.30 -5.80
C PHE A 3 -5.30 -0.48 -4.63
N LYS A 4 -6.02 -1.57 -4.91
CA LYS A 4 -6.56 -2.46 -3.87
C LYS A 4 -5.46 -3.13 -3.05
N LYS A 5 -4.38 -3.57 -3.69
CA LYS A 5 -3.21 -4.13 -2.98
C LYS A 5 -2.55 -3.08 -2.08
N VAL A 6 -2.40 -1.85 -2.55
CA VAL A 6 -1.87 -0.72 -1.74
C VAL A 6 -2.77 -0.44 -0.54
N ALA A 7 -4.09 -0.45 -0.72
CA ALA A 7 -5.04 -0.25 0.38
C ALA A 7 -4.94 -1.35 1.45
N ILE A 8 -4.86 -2.61 1.03
CA ILE A 8 -4.65 -3.75 1.94
C ILE A 8 -3.31 -3.62 2.66
N PHE A 9 -2.25 -3.25 1.93
CA PHE A 9 -0.93 -3.05 2.49
C PHE A 9 -0.90 -1.95 3.56
N PHE A 10 -1.63 -0.86 3.34
CA PHE A 10 -1.81 0.19 4.35
C PHE A 10 -2.48 -0.32 5.62
N ILE A 11 -3.49 -1.19 5.51
CA ILE A 11 -4.09 -1.83 6.69
C ILE A 11 -3.05 -2.68 7.43
N ILE A 12 -2.22 -3.45 6.70
CA ILE A 12 -1.20 -4.35 7.29
C ILE A 12 -0.12 -3.57 8.06
N ILE A 13 0.42 -2.48 7.48
CA ILE A 13 1.52 -1.72 8.11
C ILE A 13 1.06 -0.80 9.25
N GLY A 14 -0.26 -0.65 9.41
CA GLY A 14 -0.88 0.13 10.47
C GLY A 14 -1.00 1.63 10.15
N LEU A 15 -1.95 2.26 10.85
CA LEU A 15 -2.41 3.62 10.59
C LEU A 15 -1.29 4.67 10.57
N GLU A 16 -0.40 4.66 11.56
CA GLU A 16 0.67 5.66 11.68
C GLU A 16 1.62 5.62 10.47
N LYS A 17 2.10 4.42 10.11
CA LYS A 17 2.97 4.25 8.94
C LYS A 17 2.27 4.63 7.65
N SER A 18 1.02 4.23 7.48
CA SER A 18 0.22 4.60 6.32
C SER A 18 0.03 6.10 6.21
N GLN A 19 -0.30 6.80 7.29
CA GLN A 19 -0.47 8.26 7.29
C GLN A 19 0.81 8.97 6.85
N ASN A 20 1.97 8.54 7.35
CA ASN A 20 3.27 9.10 6.95
C ASN A 20 3.56 8.91 5.45
N ILE A 21 3.11 7.81 4.85
CA ILE A 21 3.26 7.55 3.41
C ILE A 21 2.25 8.39 2.61
N ILE A 22 0.98 8.41 3.04
CA ILE A 22 -0.10 9.17 2.40
C ILE A 22 0.22 10.66 2.37
N ALA A 23 0.88 11.20 3.41
CA ALA A 23 1.33 12.59 3.45
C ALA A 23 2.35 12.96 2.36
N LEU A 24 3.02 11.97 1.76
CA LEU A 24 3.99 12.14 0.67
C LEU A 24 3.39 11.85 -0.72
N MET A 25 2.16 11.32 -0.78
CA MET A 25 1.46 11.02 -2.03
C MET A 25 0.90 12.30 -2.66
N ASP A 26 0.76 12.29 -3.97
CA ASP A 26 0.06 13.35 -4.68
C ASP A 26 -1.48 13.21 -4.55
N ASN A 27 -2.20 14.29 -4.88
CA ASN A 27 -3.66 14.30 -4.75
C ASN A 27 -4.37 13.25 -5.62
N SER A 28 -3.80 12.87 -6.77
CA SER A 28 -4.37 11.82 -7.63
C SER A 28 -4.21 10.43 -7.00
N GLU A 29 -3.02 10.13 -6.48
CA GLU A 29 -2.71 8.91 -5.75
C GLU A 29 -3.62 8.74 -4.53
N ILE A 30 -3.80 9.81 -3.74
CA ILE A 30 -4.70 9.82 -2.58
C ILE A 30 -6.15 9.53 -3.01
N LYS A 31 -6.65 10.21 -4.05
CA LYS A 31 -8.01 10.01 -4.55
C LYS A 31 -8.25 8.60 -5.10
N ALA A 32 -7.22 7.90 -5.53
CA ALA A 32 -7.31 6.53 -6.01
C ALA A 32 -7.25 5.50 -4.87
N VAL A 33 -6.42 5.73 -3.84
CA VAL A 33 -6.18 4.76 -2.77
C VAL A 33 -7.21 4.85 -1.64
N ILE A 34 -7.62 6.05 -1.22
CA ILE A 34 -8.54 6.21 -0.07
C ILE A 34 -9.88 5.49 -0.26
N PRO A 35 -10.56 5.56 -1.43
CA PRO A 35 -11.81 4.83 -1.64
C PRO A 35 -11.63 3.31 -1.53
N GLU A 36 -10.49 2.79 -2.00
CA GLU A 36 -10.17 1.37 -1.88
C GLU A 36 -10.07 0.98 -0.40
N ILE A 37 -9.36 1.74 0.45
CA ILE A 37 -9.28 1.48 1.89
C ILE A 37 -10.67 1.44 2.51
N GLN A 38 -11.52 2.42 2.19
CA GLN A 38 -12.88 2.52 2.74
C GLN A 38 -13.78 1.36 2.28
N SER A 39 -13.53 0.80 1.09
CA SER A 39 -14.26 -0.36 0.57
C SER A 39 -13.87 -1.68 1.25
N LEU A 40 -12.74 -1.73 1.96
CA LEU A 40 -12.26 -2.94 2.63
C LEU A 40 -12.99 -3.12 3.96
N THR A 41 -13.92 -4.08 4.00
CA THR A 41 -14.73 -4.38 5.20
C THR A 41 -14.16 -5.53 6.02
N VAL A 42 -13.82 -6.65 5.37
CA VAL A 42 -13.25 -7.85 6.02
C VAL A 42 -12.15 -8.40 5.12
N LEU A 43 -10.95 -8.51 5.67
CA LEU A 43 -9.80 -9.10 5.00
C LEU A 43 -9.44 -10.42 5.68
N SER A 44 -9.47 -11.52 4.91
CA SER A 44 -8.94 -12.79 5.41
C SER A 44 -7.43 -12.69 5.63
N GLN A 45 -6.93 -13.50 6.55
CA GLN A 45 -5.49 -13.58 6.83
C GLN A 45 -4.70 -13.99 5.58
N GLU A 46 -5.22 -14.91 4.76
CA GLU A 46 -4.61 -15.35 3.51
C GLU A 46 -4.38 -14.17 2.53
N ILE A 47 -5.36 -13.27 2.39
CA ILE A 47 -5.22 -12.08 1.53
C ILE A 47 -4.15 -11.14 2.09
N GLN A 48 -4.11 -10.96 3.41
CA GLN A 48 -3.11 -10.10 4.04
C GLN A 48 -1.70 -10.67 3.86
N GLU A 49 -1.51 -11.98 4.06
CA GLU A 49 -0.24 -12.67 3.87
C GLU A 49 0.22 -12.62 2.42
N SER A 50 -0.69 -12.81 1.45
CA SER A 50 -0.38 -12.70 0.03
C SER A 50 0.07 -11.29 -0.35
N VAL A 51 -0.66 -10.25 0.08
CA VAL A 51 -0.24 -8.86 -0.20
C VAL A 51 1.08 -8.54 0.49
N TRP A 52 1.30 -9.02 1.71
CA TRP A 52 2.57 -8.83 2.40
C TRP A 52 3.75 -9.49 1.66
N ALA A 53 3.55 -10.70 1.13
CA ALA A 53 4.55 -11.39 0.32
C ALA A 53 4.87 -10.62 -0.96
N ASP A 54 3.85 -10.14 -1.69
CA ASP A 54 4.04 -9.34 -2.91
C ASP A 54 4.91 -8.11 -2.63
N PHE A 55 4.63 -7.36 -1.55
CA PHE A 55 5.42 -6.18 -1.20
C PHE A 55 6.86 -6.54 -0.83
N LYS A 56 7.10 -7.67 -0.16
CA LYS A 56 8.46 -8.17 0.11
C LYS A 56 9.21 -8.54 -1.16
N GLU A 57 8.55 -9.16 -2.13
CA GLU A 57 9.15 -9.48 -3.44
C GLU A 57 9.54 -8.22 -4.21
N LEU A 58 8.76 -7.14 -4.05
CA LEU A 58 9.09 -5.81 -4.57
C LEU A 58 10.17 -5.09 -3.77
N GLY A 59 10.74 -5.74 -2.76
CA GLY A 59 11.86 -5.23 -1.96
C GLY A 59 11.46 -4.45 -0.71
N TYR A 60 10.19 -4.48 -0.27
CA TYR A 60 9.79 -3.78 0.94
C TYR A 60 10.41 -4.41 2.19
N GLU A 61 10.98 -3.55 3.05
CA GLU A 61 11.45 -3.93 4.38
C GLU A 61 10.73 -3.10 5.44
N ALA A 62 10.36 -3.74 6.57
CA ALA A 62 9.58 -3.08 7.62
C ALA A 62 10.26 -1.85 8.27
N LYS A 63 11.58 -1.72 8.12
CA LYS A 63 12.39 -0.58 8.61
C LYS A 63 12.52 0.57 7.61
N MET A 64 11.98 0.41 6.39
CA MET A 64 12.02 1.46 5.38
C MET A 64 11.29 2.71 5.86
N LYS A 65 11.82 3.86 5.44
CA LYS A 65 11.18 5.16 5.64
C LYS A 65 9.98 5.31 4.72
N ALA A 66 9.07 6.20 5.08
CA ALA A 66 7.85 6.46 4.30
C ALA A 66 8.14 6.79 2.82
N SER A 67 9.20 7.56 2.53
CA SER A 67 9.60 7.90 1.15
C SER A 67 10.09 6.70 0.35
N GLU A 68 10.79 5.76 0.98
CA GLU A 68 11.27 4.52 0.34
C GLU A 68 10.11 3.58 0.08
N THR A 69 9.19 3.45 1.05
CA THR A 69 7.95 2.67 0.87
C THR A 69 7.08 3.25 -0.24
N LEU A 70 6.97 4.58 -0.32
CA LEU A 70 6.23 5.25 -1.40
C LEU A 70 6.81 4.95 -2.78
N MET A 71 8.14 4.84 -2.90
CA MET A 71 8.77 4.47 -4.17
C MET A 71 8.35 3.07 -4.63
N ILE A 72 8.26 2.11 -3.72
CA ILE A 72 7.78 0.74 -4.01
C ILE A 72 6.30 0.76 -4.42
N ILE A 73 5.48 1.55 -3.72
CA ILE A 73 4.06 1.72 -4.07
C ILE A 73 3.93 2.29 -5.49
N ARG A 74 4.69 3.34 -5.81
CA ARG A 74 4.68 3.92 -7.16
C ARG A 74 5.14 2.93 -8.21
N PHE A 75 6.18 2.15 -7.92
CA PHE A 75 6.63 1.08 -8.80
C PHE A 75 5.52 0.06 -9.08
N LEU A 76 4.79 -0.39 -8.04
CA LEU A 76 3.64 -1.28 -8.19
C LEU A 76 2.51 -0.66 -9.02
N LEU A 77 2.22 0.63 -8.82
CA LEU A 77 1.18 1.35 -9.56
C LEU A 77 1.57 1.59 -11.02
N SER A 78 2.84 1.89 -11.30
CA SER A 78 3.38 2.17 -12.64
C SER A 78 3.65 0.90 -13.46
N GLY A 79 4.02 -0.21 -12.81
CA GLY A 79 4.25 -1.50 -13.47
C GLY A 79 2.96 -2.25 -13.85
N SER A 80 1.79 -1.70 -13.55
CA SER A 80 0.48 -2.26 -13.91
C SER A 80 -0.02 -1.79 -15.29
N GLN A 81 0.85 -1.22 -16.12
CA GLN A 81 0.57 -0.85 -17.52
C GLN A 81 0.85 -1.99 -18.50
#